data_AF-A0A8T7CNR0-F1
#
_entry.id   AF-A0A8T7CNR0-F1
#
_cell.length_a   1.000
_cell.length_b   1.000
_cell.length_c   1.000
_cell.angle_alpha   90.00
_cell.angle_beta   90.00
_cell.angle_gamma   90.00
#
_symmetry.space_group_name_H-M   'P 1'
#
loop_
_entity.id
_entity.type
_entity.pdbx_description
1 polymer ?
#
loop_
_entity_poly.entity_id
_entity_poly.type
_entity_poly.pdbx_seq_one_letter_code
_entity_poly.pdbx_strand_id
1 'polypeptide(L)'
;MPQDNEKSGKQRPPSEADTAPGSLATEAGTAGLLANISHELRIPMDAVLGYVDLVRQTDLDDHQQALMTQIERAARGLLDIIDDIHNLSRMEAGKLEIHRQPFSIRDCVDSVTQMLAPSAYRRGLDFIRVIDSDVPVNFLGDPLRIR
;
A
#
# COMPACT_ATOMS: atom_id res chain seq x y z
N MET A 1 -46.37 -61.30 -4.89
CA MET A 1 -45.74 -61.02 -6.21
C MET A 1 -45.83 -59.52 -6.46
N PRO A 2 -44.78 -58.90 -7.02
CA PRO A 2 -43.99 -57.89 -6.34
C PRO A 2 -43.98 -56.51 -7.05
N GLN A 3 -43.14 -55.65 -6.47
CA GLN A 3 -43.00 -54.21 -6.57
C GLN A 3 -42.56 -53.62 -7.93
N ASP A 4 -42.77 -52.31 -7.99
CA ASP A 4 -42.27 -51.29 -8.90
C ASP A 4 -40.90 -51.59 -9.51
N ASN A 5 -40.82 -51.47 -10.82
CA ASN A 5 -39.57 -51.48 -11.57
C ASN A 5 -39.31 -50.07 -12.14
N GLU A 6 -38.71 -49.22 -11.31
CA GLU A 6 -37.94 -48.06 -11.80
C GLU A 6 -36.67 -48.57 -12.47
N LYS A 7 -36.52 -48.27 -13.76
CA LYS A 7 -35.23 -47.96 -14.43
C LYS A 7 -35.50 -47.57 -15.89
N SER A 8 -35.91 -46.33 -16.11
CA SER A 8 -35.85 -45.70 -17.43
C SER A 8 -34.54 -44.92 -17.54
N GLY A 9 -33.81 -45.20 -18.63
CA GLY A 9 -32.43 -44.82 -18.86
C GLY A 9 -32.14 -43.33 -18.71
N LYS A 10 -31.11 -43.04 -17.94
CA LYS A 10 -30.41 -41.76 -17.95
C LYS A 10 -28.95 -42.07 -18.18
N GLN A 11 -28.45 -41.78 -19.37
CA GLN A 11 -27.17 -41.10 -19.57
C GLN A 11 -26.94 -40.82 -21.06
N ARG A 12 -27.15 -39.56 -21.46
CA ARG A 12 -26.34 -38.94 -22.49
C ARG A 12 -26.27 -37.44 -22.18
N PRO A 13 -25.18 -36.94 -21.59
CA PRO A 13 -24.87 -35.53 -21.73
C PRO A 13 -24.18 -35.31 -23.09
N PRO A 14 -24.56 -34.25 -23.82
CA PRO A 14 -23.93 -33.87 -25.08
C PRO A 14 -22.67 -33.01 -24.86
N SER A 15 -21.79 -33.09 -25.86
CA SER A 15 -20.82 -32.09 -26.33
C SER A 15 -19.67 -31.68 -25.41
N GLU A 16 -18.49 -32.19 -25.77
CA GLU A 16 -17.24 -31.44 -25.67
C GLU A 16 -17.35 -30.13 -26.47
N ALA A 17 -16.59 -29.13 -26.02
CA ALA A 17 -16.37 -27.78 -26.58
C ALA A 17 -17.38 -26.68 -26.19
N ASP A 18 -17.13 -26.06 -25.03
CA ASP A 18 -17.25 -24.60 -24.93
C ASP A 18 -16.20 -24.04 -23.94
N THR A 19 -15.07 -23.61 -24.52
CA THR A 19 -14.38 -22.33 -24.25
C THR A 19 -13.61 -22.09 -22.92
N ALA A 20 -12.27 -22.21 -23.05
CA ALA A 20 -11.16 -21.41 -22.45
C ALA A 20 -10.86 -21.44 -20.92
N PRO A 21 -9.59 -21.70 -20.51
CA PRO A 21 -9.05 -21.19 -19.26
C PRO A 21 -8.60 -19.73 -19.50
N GLY A 22 -9.51 -18.78 -19.45
CA GLY A 22 -9.15 -17.39 -19.73
C GLY A 22 -10.22 -16.40 -19.32
N SER A 23 -10.45 -16.22 -18.01
CA SER A 23 -11.23 -15.08 -17.48
C SER A 23 -11.25 -15.04 -15.94
N LEU A 24 -10.10 -15.03 -15.26
CA LEU A 24 -10.03 -14.55 -13.86
C LEU A 24 -8.98 -13.45 -13.70
N ALA A 25 -8.80 -12.61 -14.73
CA ALA A 25 -8.28 -11.27 -14.54
C ALA A 25 -9.44 -10.36 -14.11
N THR A 26 -9.99 -10.63 -12.92
CA THR A 26 -10.81 -9.62 -12.23
C THR A 26 -9.86 -8.56 -11.67
N GLU A 27 -10.30 -7.31 -11.54
CA GLU A 27 -9.50 -6.23 -10.93
C GLU A 27 -8.87 -6.67 -9.58
N ALA A 28 -9.61 -7.46 -8.80
CA ALA A 28 -9.16 -8.07 -7.55
C ALA A 28 -7.99 -9.07 -7.70
N GLY A 29 -7.91 -9.81 -8.82
CA GLY A 29 -6.82 -10.73 -9.13
C GLY A 29 -5.53 -10.01 -9.52
N THR A 30 -5.64 -8.92 -10.30
CA THR A 30 -4.51 -8.04 -10.64
C THR A 30 -3.99 -7.29 -9.42
N ALA A 31 -4.87 -6.82 -8.54
CA ALA A 31 -4.50 -6.18 -7.28
C ALA A 31 -3.69 -7.13 -6.37
N GLY A 32 -4.13 -8.38 -6.20
CA GLY A 32 -3.39 -9.37 -5.41
C GLY A 32 -1.99 -9.67 -5.95
N LEU A 33 -1.82 -9.72 -7.28
CA LEU A 33 -0.52 -9.88 -7.92
C LEU A 33 0.39 -8.67 -7.69
N LEU A 34 -0.13 -7.46 -7.86
CA LEU A 34 0.62 -6.21 -7.64
C LEU A 34 1.05 -6.05 -6.18
N ALA A 35 0.21 -6.43 -5.22
CA ALA A 35 0.58 -6.43 -3.80
C ALA A 35 1.76 -7.38 -3.49
N ASN A 36 1.71 -8.61 -4.02
CA ASN A 36 2.80 -9.58 -3.83
C ASN A 36 4.11 -9.10 -4.46
N ILE A 37 4.05 -8.63 -5.71
CA ILE A 37 5.22 -8.09 -6.42
C ILE A 37 5.79 -6.89 -5.66
N SER A 38 4.94 -6.01 -5.12
CA SER A 38 5.39 -4.86 -4.33
C SER A 38 6.23 -5.29 -3.11
N HIS A 39 5.84 -6.37 -2.43
CA HIS A 39 6.60 -6.91 -1.31
C HIS A 39 7.96 -7.48 -1.75
N GLU A 40 7.99 -8.17 -2.89
CA GLU A 40 9.24 -8.70 -3.47
C GLU A 40 10.16 -7.60 -4.01
N LEU A 41 9.62 -6.46 -4.43
CA LEU A 41 10.39 -5.29 -4.87
C LEU A 41 10.92 -4.46 -3.70
N ARG A 42 10.28 -4.50 -2.54
CA ARG A 42 10.75 -3.79 -1.33
C ARG A 42 12.10 -4.31 -0.85
N ILE A 43 12.27 -5.63 -0.79
CA ILE A 43 13.50 -6.29 -0.33
C ILE A 43 14.76 -5.83 -1.10
N PRO A 44 14.81 -5.88 -2.45
CA PRO A 44 15.97 -5.39 -3.19
C PRO A 44 16.16 -3.87 -3.04
N MET A 45 15.09 -3.09 -2.88
CA MET A 45 15.22 -1.65 -2.66
C MET A 45 15.79 -1.29 -1.29
N ASP A 46 15.35 -1.99 -0.24
CA ASP A 46 15.93 -1.86 1.10
C ASP A 46 17.42 -2.26 1.10
N ALA A 47 17.79 -3.28 0.32
CA ALA A 47 19.19 -3.65 0.12
C ALA A 47 20.00 -2.54 -0.59
N VAL A 48 19.45 -1.90 -1.64
CA VAL A 48 20.09 -0.76 -2.33
C VAL A 48 20.35 0.38 -1.34
N LEU A 49 19.38 0.74 -0.50
CA LEU A 49 19.57 1.76 0.53
C LEU A 49 20.64 1.36 1.55
N GLY A 50 20.63 0.10 2.00
CA GLY A 50 21.68 -0.42 2.88
C GLY A 50 23.08 -0.34 2.26
N TYR A 51 23.23 -0.62 0.97
CA TYR A 51 24.51 -0.46 0.27
C TYR A 51 24.93 1.01 0.14
N VAL A 52 23.99 1.92 -0.13
CA VAL A 52 24.28 3.36 -0.13
C VAL A 52 24.78 3.80 1.25
N ASP A 53 24.15 3.35 2.32
CA ASP A 53 24.57 3.66 3.69
C ASP A 53 25.96 3.11 4.04
N LEU A 54 26.31 1.92 3.54
CA LEU A 54 27.64 1.34 3.69
C LEU A 54 28.70 2.11 2.88
N VAL A 55 28.40 2.46 1.62
CA VAL A 55 29.33 3.23 0.77
C VAL A 55 29.56 4.62 1.34
N ARG A 56 28.54 5.26 1.92
CA ARG A 56 28.68 6.55 2.61
C ARG A 56 29.60 6.50 3.84
N GLN A 57 29.90 5.33 4.39
CA GLN A 57 30.86 5.15 5.48
C GLN A 57 32.31 5.04 4.98
N THR A 58 32.54 5.11 3.66
CA THR A 58 33.88 5.10 3.04
C THR A 58 34.31 6.50 2.64
N ASP A 59 35.59 6.67 2.27
CA ASP A 59 36.09 7.94 1.77
C ASP A 59 35.53 8.21 0.37
N LEU A 60 34.64 9.19 0.27
CA LEU A 60 34.00 9.61 -0.97
C LEU A 60 34.40 11.03 -1.35
N ASP A 61 34.74 11.24 -2.62
CA ASP A 61 34.88 12.58 -3.17
C ASP A 61 33.50 13.28 -3.33
N ASP A 62 33.51 14.59 -3.55
CA ASP A 62 32.28 15.40 -3.65
C ASP A 62 31.34 14.92 -4.76
N HIS A 63 31.89 14.40 -5.87
CA HIS A 63 31.10 13.88 -6.98
C HIS A 63 30.42 12.56 -6.60
N GLN A 64 31.14 11.65 -5.95
CA GLN A 64 30.62 10.39 -5.43
C GLN A 64 29.56 10.62 -4.35
N GLN A 65 29.73 11.60 -3.47
CA GLN A 65 28.71 11.97 -2.48
C GLN A 65 27.42 12.47 -3.14
N ALA A 66 27.54 13.29 -4.20
CA ALA A 66 26.40 13.77 -4.96
C ALA A 66 25.67 12.61 -5.66
N LEU A 67 26.41 11.66 -6.26
CA LEU A 67 25.85 10.46 -6.87
C LEU A 67 25.12 9.58 -5.84
N MET A 68 25.73 9.31 -4.67
CA MET A 68 25.08 8.54 -3.60
C MET A 68 23.77 9.20 -3.15
N THR A 69 23.74 10.53 -3.07
CA THR A 69 22.52 11.29 -2.72
C THR A 69 21.44 11.17 -3.79
N GLN A 70 21.81 11.18 -5.08
CA GLN A 70 20.85 10.97 -6.16
C GLN A 70 20.29 9.55 -6.16
N ILE A 71 21.13 8.52 -5.96
CA ILE A 71 20.72 7.12 -5.88
C ILE A 71 19.77 6.92 -4.70
N GLU A 72 20.11 7.43 -3.52
CA GLU A 72 19.26 7.33 -2.32
C GLU A 72 17.89 7.96 -2.56
N ARG A 73 17.86 9.16 -3.16
CA ARG A 73 16.62 9.87 -3.46
C ARG A 73 15.75 9.09 -4.46
N ALA A 74 16.36 8.53 -5.51
CA ALA A 74 15.64 7.71 -6.48
C ALA A 74 15.10 6.43 -5.85
N ALA A 75 15.88 5.78 -4.99
CA ALA A 75 15.49 4.56 -4.30
C ALA A 75 14.31 4.79 -3.35
N ARG A 76 14.35 5.86 -2.54
CA ARG A 76 13.24 6.24 -1.66
C ARG A 76 11.98 6.59 -2.45
N GLY A 77 12.11 7.36 -3.53
CA GLY A 77 10.97 7.67 -4.40
C GLY A 77 10.33 6.44 -5.04
N LEU A 78 11.13 5.42 -5.39
CA LEU A 78 10.59 4.16 -5.89
C LEU A 78 9.87 3.36 -4.79
N LEU A 79 10.38 3.36 -3.56
CA LEU A 79 9.70 2.74 -2.41
C LEU A 79 8.35 3.40 -2.13
N ASP A 80 8.25 4.73 -2.23
CA ASP A 80 6.99 5.44 -2.06
C ASP A 80 5.95 4.98 -3.10
N ILE A 81 6.35 4.85 -4.38
CA ILE A 81 5.48 4.34 -5.44
C ILE A 81 5.06 2.88 -5.18
N ILE A 82 6.00 2.03 -4.71
CA ILE A 82 5.72 0.64 -4.35
C ILE A 82 4.69 0.58 -3.21
N ASP A 83 4.83 1.43 -2.18
CA ASP A 83 3.91 1.49 -1.06
C ASP A 83 2.52 1.99 -1.48
N ASP A 84 2.44 2.95 -2.40
CA ASP A 84 1.18 3.41 -3.00
C ASP A 84 0.47 2.30 -3.78
N ILE A 85 1.19 1.54 -4.61
CA ILE A 85 0.63 0.41 -5.39
C ILE A 85 0.13 -0.71 -4.45
N HIS A 86 0.90 -1.01 -3.40
CA HIS A 86 0.50 -2.00 -2.41
C HIS A 86 -0.77 -1.57 -1.66
N ASN A 87 -0.86 -0.29 -1.28
CA ASN A 87 -2.05 0.26 -0.62
C ASN A 87 -3.28 0.22 -1.53
N LEU A 88 -3.14 0.64 -2.80
CA LEU A 88 -4.21 0.56 -3.80
C LEU A 88 -4.69 -0.88 -4.00
N SER A 89 -3.75 -1.82 -4.10
CA SER A 89 -4.05 -3.24 -4.26
C SER A 89 -4.90 -3.81 -3.10
N ARG A 90 -4.63 -3.36 -1.86
CA ARG A 90 -5.45 -3.75 -0.69
C ARG A 90 -6.83 -3.10 -0.72
N MET A 91 -6.94 -1.87 -1.22
CA MET A 91 -8.21 -1.16 -1.41
C MET A 91 -9.10 -1.86 -2.43
N GLU A 92 -8.57 -2.16 -3.62
CA GLU A 92 -9.32 -2.79 -4.72
C GLU A 92 -9.75 -4.23 -4.40
N ALA A 93 -8.96 -4.97 -3.62
CA ALA A 93 -9.33 -6.30 -3.16
C ALA A 93 -10.41 -6.31 -2.06
N GLY A 94 -10.88 -5.14 -1.60
CA GLY A 94 -11.81 -5.02 -0.47
C GLY A 94 -11.21 -5.50 0.87
N LYS A 95 -9.89 -5.71 0.93
CA LYS A 95 -9.14 -6.19 2.11
C LYS A 95 -8.59 -5.05 2.98
N LEU A 96 -9.05 -3.83 2.71
CA LEU A 96 -8.72 -2.66 3.50
C LEU A 96 -9.62 -2.64 4.74
N GLU A 97 -9.12 -3.18 5.85
CA GLU A 97 -9.81 -3.04 7.12
C GLU A 97 -9.61 -1.62 7.66
N ILE A 98 -10.73 -0.92 7.89
CA ILE A 98 -10.75 0.36 8.60
C ILE A 98 -10.90 0.05 10.08
N HIS A 99 -9.83 0.26 10.84
CA HIS A 99 -9.85 0.03 12.29
C HIS A 99 -10.52 1.21 12.98
N ARG A 100 -11.84 1.12 13.19
CA ARG A 100 -12.61 2.14 13.90
C ARG A 100 -12.27 2.14 15.39
N GLN A 101 -11.55 3.16 15.82
CA GLN A 101 -11.24 3.43 17.22
C GLN A 101 -11.55 4.89 17.57
N PRO A 102 -11.89 5.19 18.84
CA PRO A 102 -11.95 6.56 19.31
C PRO A 102 -10.59 7.24 19.19
N PHE A 103 -10.54 8.43 18.61
CA PHE A 103 -9.30 9.21 18.48
C PHE A 103 -9.55 10.72 18.56
N SER A 104 -8.52 11.48 18.91
CA SER A 104 -8.53 12.95 18.91
C SER A 104 -8.03 13.49 17.56
N ILE A 105 -8.86 14.26 16.85
CA ILE A 105 -8.42 14.88 15.59
C ILE A 105 -7.32 15.92 15.85
N ARG A 106 -7.35 16.58 17.01
CA ARG A 106 -6.35 17.58 17.39
C ARG A 106 -4.98 16.91 17.53
N ASP A 107 -4.92 15.75 18.16
CA ASP A 107 -3.68 14.99 18.35
C ASP A 107 -3.12 14.49 17.01
N CYS A 108 -3.99 14.06 16.09
CA CYS A 108 -3.58 13.71 14.72
C CYS A 108 -2.92 14.91 14.02
N VAL A 109 -3.60 16.06 14.01
CA VAL A 109 -3.07 17.28 13.37
C VAL A 109 -1.79 17.77 14.07
N ASP A 110 -1.72 17.69 15.40
CA ASP A 110 -0.53 18.06 16.18
C ASP A 110 0.67 17.16 15.85
N SER A 111 0.44 15.85 15.69
CA SER A 111 1.47 14.91 15.24
C SER A 111 2.01 15.24 13.85
N VAL A 112 1.14 15.52 12.87
CA VAL A 112 1.56 15.99 11.53
C VAL A 112 2.31 17.31 11.64
N THR A 113 1.80 18.22 12.47
CA THR A 113 2.39 19.55 12.64
C THR A 113 3.83 19.43 13.16
N GLN A 114 4.04 18.59 14.18
CA GLN A 114 5.35 18.36 14.79
C GLN A 114 6.34 17.69 13.82
N MET A 115 5.84 16.84 12.91
CA MET A 115 6.65 16.20 11.88
C MET A 115 7.10 17.18 10.79
N LEU A 116 6.22 18.07 10.35
CA LEU A 116 6.48 18.98 9.23
C LEU A 116 7.12 20.32 9.65
N ALA A 117 6.89 20.79 10.87
CA ALA A 117 7.39 22.08 11.36
C ALA A 117 8.92 22.26 11.20
N PRO A 118 9.79 21.27 11.50
CA PRO A 118 11.23 21.42 11.27
C PRO A 118 11.58 21.63 9.80
N SER A 119 10.84 21.00 8.88
CA SER A 119 11.06 21.14 7.44
C SER A 119 10.65 22.52 6.94
N ALA A 120 9.50 23.03 7.40
CA ALA A 120 9.04 24.39 7.11
C ALA A 120 10.02 25.45 7.64
N TYR A 121 10.49 25.29 8.89
CA TYR A 121 11.47 26.19 9.50
C TYR A 121 12.78 26.28 8.71
N ARG A 122 13.34 25.13 8.27
CA ARG A 122 14.55 25.10 7.43
C ARG A 122 14.37 25.81 6.08
N ARG A 123 13.14 25.96 5.61
CA ARG A 123 12.79 26.65 4.35
C ARG A 123 12.37 28.11 4.58
N GLY A 124 12.39 28.60 5.82
CA GLY A 124 11.94 29.94 6.17
C GLY A 124 10.44 30.15 5.97
N LEU A 125 9.63 29.09 6.10
CA LEU A 125 8.18 29.14 5.91
C LEU A 125 7.46 29.17 7.26
N ASP A 126 6.45 30.05 7.36
CA ASP A 126 5.51 30.02 8.47
C ASP A 126 4.56 28.82 8.34
N PHE A 127 4.46 28.03 9.40
CA PHE A 127 3.60 26.85 9.43
C PHE A 127 2.64 26.94 10.61
N ILE A 128 1.40 27.33 10.29
CA ILE A 128 0.38 27.68 11.26
C ILE A 128 -0.73 26.63 11.22
N ARG A 129 -1.04 26.06 12.38
CA ARG A 129 -2.17 25.15 12.57
C ARG A 129 -3.36 25.91 13.13
N VAL A 130 -4.52 25.78 12.48
CA VAL A 130 -5.80 26.33 12.95
C VAL A 130 -6.83 25.20 12.99
N ILE A 131 -7.53 25.05 14.12
CA ILE A 131 -8.64 24.12 14.28
C ILE A 131 -9.76 24.88 14.99
N ASP A 132 -10.89 25.06 14.31
CA ASP A 132 -12.03 25.80 14.84
C ASP A 132 -12.57 25.19 16.14
N SER A 133 -13.23 26.02 16.95
CA SER A 133 -13.78 25.64 18.25
C SER A 133 -14.99 24.70 18.14
N ASP A 134 -15.68 24.71 17.00
CA ASP A 134 -16.85 23.86 16.73
C ASP A 134 -16.47 22.43 16.30
N VAL A 135 -15.21 22.18 15.96
CA VAL A 135 -14.69 20.84 15.64
C VAL A 135 -14.67 19.98 16.92
N PRO A 136 -15.41 18.86 16.95
CA PRO A 136 -15.40 17.93 18.08
C PRO A 136 -14.00 17.46 18.42
N VAL A 137 -13.75 17.14 19.70
CA VAL A 137 -12.43 16.62 20.11
C VAL A 137 -12.27 15.17 19.68
N ASN A 138 -13.30 14.35 19.90
CA ASN A 138 -13.24 12.89 19.72
C ASN A 138 -14.03 12.45 18.49
N PHE A 139 -13.41 11.59 17.69
CA PHE A 139 -14.00 10.96 16.51
C PHE A 139 -13.88 9.44 16.60
N LEU A 140 -14.70 8.72 15.83
CA LEU A 140 -14.57 7.29 15.63
C LEU A 140 -14.10 7.02 14.20
N GLY A 141 -12.90 6.45 14.04
CA GLY A 141 -12.29 6.25 12.73
C GLY A 141 -10.92 5.61 12.82
N ASP A 142 -10.14 5.69 11.75
CA ASP A 142 -8.79 5.12 11.68
C ASP A 142 -7.74 6.25 11.65
N PRO A 143 -7.16 6.64 12.80
CA PRO A 143 -6.23 7.76 12.89
C PRO A 143 -4.93 7.54 12.12
N LEU A 144 -4.54 6.28 11.83
CA LEU A 144 -3.34 5.98 11.06
C LEU A 144 -3.50 6.34 9.59
N ARG A 145 -4.73 6.27 9.07
CA ARG A 145 -5.04 6.62 7.68
C ARG A 145 -5.33 8.10 7.47
N ILE A 146 -5.67 8.81 8.55
CA ILE A 146 -5.98 10.24 8.51
C ILE A 146 -4.72 11.10 8.60
N ARG A 147 -3.68 10.62 9.31
CA ARG A 147 -2.39 11.29 9.49
C ARG A 147 -1.56 11.23 8.20
#